data_AF-A0A1B6H2S9-F1
#
_entry.id   AF-A0A1B6H2S9-F1
#
_cell.length_a   1.000
_cell.length_b   1.000
_cell.length_c   1.000
_cell.angle_alpha   90.00
_cell.angle_beta   90.00
_cell.angle_gamma   90.00
#
_symmetry.space_group_name_H-M   'P 1'
#
loop_
_entity.id
_entity.type
_entity.pdbx_description
1 polymer ?
#
loop_
_entity_poly.entity_id
_entity_poly.type
_entity_poly.pdbx_seq_one_letter_code
_entity_poly.pdbx_strand_id
1 'polypeptide(L)'
;MFRENESEVEEWLRQQYVDYTTDQGLINVTLNADKLPQKGVGVLFLDSQDTKHLKYILRTTSGKLETTDDTRYGEQNGYSMNDYGNSGFITIQSVIDQAYLHIQHKIEISNDIYMGELPAIEYNVVDLVENFLPTIVSLGFTFIMPSLLKEVVDEKTSGIKEMMKIMGLKSWINWLNWIVYSLTIYLPVTLVITALFVIDTGTGPPVSASFPLVWFMFILFTLAFLALLLAMSTLFTNGVVAMIVGEIVWYGTTVLLNTFIVSYPDKFSL
;
A
#
# COMPACT_ATOMS: atom_id res chain seq x y z
N MET A 1 -32.19 -33.76 -5.32
CA MET A 1 -33.50 -33.32 -4.79
C MET A 1 -33.80 -31.98 -5.44
N PHE A 2 -34.86 -31.88 -6.24
CA PHE A 2 -35.16 -30.65 -6.98
C PHE A 2 -35.81 -29.63 -6.02
N ARG A 3 -35.34 -28.38 -6.05
CA ARG A 3 -35.86 -27.25 -5.27
C ARG A 3 -36.08 -26.08 -6.23
N GLU A 4 -37.16 -25.32 -6.03
CA GLU A 4 -37.61 -24.32 -7.00
C GLU A 4 -37.12 -22.89 -6.67
N ASN A 5 -36.72 -22.62 -5.43
CA ASN A 5 -36.38 -21.27 -4.97
C ASN A 5 -34.91 -21.14 -4.53
N GLU A 6 -34.32 -19.98 -4.82
CA GLU A 6 -32.93 -19.65 -4.52
C GLU A 6 -32.62 -19.73 -3.02
N SER A 7 -33.47 -19.13 -2.18
CA SER A 7 -33.29 -19.13 -0.72
C SER A 7 -33.35 -20.53 -0.12
N GLU A 8 -34.12 -21.45 -0.72
CA GLU A 8 -34.23 -22.83 -0.25
C GLU A 8 -33.02 -23.69 -0.61
N VAL A 9 -32.36 -23.37 -1.73
CA VAL A 9 -31.10 -24.00 -2.14
C VAL A 9 -29.97 -23.52 -1.25
N GLU A 10 -29.92 -22.21 -0.96
CA GLU A 10 -28.91 -21.65 -0.07
C GLU A 10 -29.04 -22.21 1.35
N GLU A 11 -30.25 -22.20 1.92
CA GLU A 11 -30.50 -22.70 3.27
C GLU A 11 -30.16 -24.20 3.40
N TRP A 12 -30.46 -24.99 2.36
CA TRP A 12 -30.09 -26.40 2.34
C TRP A 12 -28.60 -26.64 2.23
N LEU A 13 -27.92 -25.89 1.36
CA LEU A 13 -26.46 -25.97 1.24
C LEU A 13 -25.79 -25.62 2.57
N ARG A 14 -26.31 -24.62 3.28
CA ARG A 14 -25.86 -24.26 4.63
C ARG A 14 -26.09 -25.40 5.62
N GLN A 15 -27.29 -25.99 5.65
CA GLN A 15 -27.61 -27.10 6.56
C GLN A 15 -26.80 -28.36 6.29
N GLN A 16 -26.46 -28.63 5.02
CA GLN A 16 -25.81 -29.88 4.61
C GLN A 16 -24.28 -29.81 4.65
N TYR A 17 -23.70 -28.63 4.42
CA TYR A 17 -22.26 -28.47 4.18
C TYR A 17 -21.58 -27.40 5.04
N VAL A 18 -22.33 -26.55 5.75
CA VAL A 18 -21.76 -25.53 6.64
C VAL A 18 -21.97 -25.97 8.09
N ASP A 19 -20.95 -26.60 8.68
CA ASP A 19 -20.88 -26.71 10.14
C ASP A 19 -20.75 -25.29 10.71
N TYR A 20 -21.63 -24.92 11.63
CA TYR A 20 -21.83 -23.57 12.21
C TYR A 20 -20.62 -22.99 12.99
N THR A 21 -19.39 -23.46 12.78
CA THR A 21 -18.20 -23.08 13.55
C THR A 21 -17.24 -22.13 12.83
N THR A 22 -17.71 -21.31 11.89
CA THR A 22 -16.82 -20.37 11.16
C THR A 22 -17.30 -18.92 11.25
N ASP A 23 -17.73 -18.49 12.44
CA ASP A 23 -17.93 -17.06 12.74
C ASP A 23 -16.79 -16.47 13.61
N GLN A 24 -15.70 -17.22 13.81
CA GLN A 24 -14.49 -16.69 14.44
C GLN A 24 -13.28 -17.02 13.57
N GLY A 25 -12.58 -15.94 13.20
CA GLY A 25 -11.68 -15.88 12.07
C GLY A 25 -10.49 -16.82 12.09
N LEU A 26 -9.84 -16.91 10.93
CA LEU A 26 -8.44 -17.31 10.74
C LEU A 26 -8.00 -18.44 11.68
N ILE A 27 -8.76 -19.53 11.73
CA ILE A 27 -8.32 -20.72 12.44
C ILE A 27 -7.39 -21.46 11.49
N ASN A 28 -6.10 -21.40 11.85
CA ASN A 28 -5.02 -22.25 11.37
C ASN A 28 -5.58 -23.57 10.81
N VAL A 29 -5.63 -23.68 9.48
CA VAL A 29 -5.86 -24.94 8.79
C VAL A 29 -4.63 -25.78 9.07
N THR A 30 -4.66 -26.48 10.21
CA THR A 30 -3.74 -27.56 10.51
C THR A 30 -3.69 -28.49 9.31
N LEU A 31 -2.47 -28.80 8.88
CA LEU A 31 -2.05 -29.67 7.78
C LEU A 31 -2.53 -31.13 7.96
N ASN A 32 -3.85 -31.33 8.12
CA ASN A 32 -4.51 -32.63 8.09
C ASN A 32 -5.45 -32.61 6.88
N ALA A 33 -4.95 -33.17 5.77
CA ALA A 33 -5.71 -33.31 4.52
C ALA A 33 -7.04 -34.08 4.71
N ASP A 34 -7.18 -34.82 5.80
CA ASP A 34 -8.35 -35.66 6.10
C ASP A 34 -9.55 -34.89 6.69
N LYS A 35 -9.40 -33.61 7.02
CA LYS A 35 -10.48 -32.76 7.59
C LYS A 35 -10.73 -31.48 6.79
N LEU A 36 -10.75 -31.58 5.47
CA LEU A 36 -11.25 -30.48 4.64
C LEU A 36 -12.77 -30.38 4.80
N PRO A 37 -13.33 -29.19 5.10
CA PRO A 37 -14.78 -29.02 5.17
C PRO A 37 -15.39 -29.39 3.81
N GLN A 38 -16.41 -30.26 3.81
CA GLN A 38 -17.10 -30.64 2.59
C GLN A 38 -17.77 -29.39 2.00
N LYS A 39 -17.41 -29.04 0.77
CA LYS A 39 -18.00 -27.92 0.04
C LYS A 39 -19.08 -28.44 -0.90
N GLY A 40 -20.23 -27.76 -0.92
CA GLY A 40 -21.35 -28.07 -1.78
C GLY A 40 -21.56 -26.97 -2.81
N VAL A 41 -22.00 -27.36 -4.01
CA VAL A 41 -22.42 -26.42 -5.06
C VAL A 41 -23.84 -26.77 -5.47
N GLY A 42 -24.72 -25.76 -5.45
CA GLY A 42 -26.08 -25.82 -5.94
C GLY A 42 -26.21 -25.10 -7.28
N VAL A 43 -27.05 -25.65 -8.15
CA VAL A 43 -27.34 -25.10 -9.48
C VAL A 43 -28.85 -24.85 -9.57
N LEU A 44 -29.21 -23.63 -9.92
CA LEU A 44 -30.59 -23.19 -10.12
C LEU A 44 -30.78 -22.83 -11.59
N PHE A 45 -31.70 -23.50 -12.28
CA PHE A 45 -32.08 -23.14 -13.65
C PHE A 45 -33.28 -22.20 -13.59
N LEU A 46 -33.13 -20.98 -14.12
CA LEU A 46 -34.12 -19.90 -13.96
C LEU A 46 -35.23 -19.95 -15.00
N ASP A 47 -34.94 -20.47 -16.20
CA ASP A 47 -35.93 -20.58 -17.27
C ASP A 47 -35.92 -22.01 -17.81
N SER A 48 -36.83 -22.84 -17.31
CA SER A 48 -36.96 -24.24 -17.74
C SER A 48 -37.80 -24.38 -19.02
N GLN A 49 -38.43 -23.30 -19.49
CA GLN A 49 -39.35 -23.31 -20.64
C GLN A 49 -38.67 -22.80 -21.91
N ASP A 50 -37.76 -21.84 -21.78
CA ASP A 50 -36.93 -21.37 -22.89
C ASP A 50 -35.75 -22.32 -23.16
N THR A 51 -35.84 -23.08 -24.24
CA THR A 51 -34.78 -24.01 -24.67
C THR A 51 -33.70 -23.33 -25.52
N LYS A 52 -33.85 -22.04 -25.85
CA LYS A 52 -32.91 -21.31 -26.71
C LYS A 52 -31.87 -20.52 -25.92
N HIS A 53 -32.18 -20.12 -24.70
CA HIS A 53 -31.31 -19.30 -23.86
C HIS A 53 -31.10 -19.96 -22.50
N LEU A 54 -29.89 -20.50 -22.28
CA LEU A 54 -29.51 -21.06 -20.99
C LEU A 54 -29.33 -19.94 -19.96
N LYS A 55 -30.12 -19.97 -18.89
CA LYS A 55 -29.95 -19.08 -17.73
C LYS A 55 -29.93 -19.89 -16.43
N TYR A 56 -28.79 -19.88 -15.75
CA TYR A 56 -28.62 -20.55 -14.46
C TYR A 56 -27.91 -19.66 -13.43
N ILE A 57 -28.06 -20.01 -12.15
CA ILE A 57 -27.31 -19.45 -11.03
C ILE A 57 -26.54 -20.61 -10.37
N LEU A 58 -25.23 -20.44 -10.17
CA LEU A 58 -24.45 -21.31 -9.28
C LEU A 58 -24.34 -20.65 -7.90
N ARG A 59 -24.55 -21.46 -6.87
CA ARG A 59 -24.32 -21.09 -5.46
C ARG A 59 -23.34 -22.09 -4.86
N THR A 60 -22.26 -21.61 -4.24
CA THR A 60 -21.27 -22.46 -3.58
C THR A 60 -21.21 -22.15 -2.09
N THR A 61 -20.88 -23.15 -1.28
CA THR A 61 -20.54 -22.95 0.14
C THR A 61 -19.08 -22.59 0.36
N SER A 62 -18.27 -22.57 -0.71
CA SER A 62 -16.85 -22.29 -0.65
C SER A 62 -16.57 -20.78 -0.60
N GLY A 63 -16.21 -20.26 0.58
CA GLY A 63 -15.54 -18.97 0.76
C GLY A 63 -16.27 -17.76 0.16
N LYS A 64 -15.64 -16.58 0.23
CA LYS A 64 -16.11 -15.40 -0.51
C LYS A 64 -15.65 -15.54 -1.95
N LEU A 65 -16.58 -15.73 -2.89
CA LEU A 65 -16.30 -15.51 -4.30
C LEU A 65 -16.52 -14.04 -4.62
N GLU A 66 -15.58 -13.43 -5.32
CA GLU A 66 -15.64 -12.04 -5.77
C GLU A 66 -16.87 -11.84 -6.66
N THR A 67 -17.73 -10.88 -6.34
CA THR A 67 -18.88 -10.51 -7.17
C THR A 67 -18.63 -9.19 -7.88
N THR A 68 -19.46 -8.85 -8.87
CA THR A 68 -19.36 -7.56 -9.60
C THR A 68 -19.41 -6.34 -8.66
N ASP A 69 -20.01 -6.47 -7.48
CA ASP A 69 -20.08 -5.42 -6.46
C ASP A 69 -18.78 -5.26 -5.66
N ASP A 70 -17.95 -6.30 -5.60
CA ASP A 70 -16.68 -6.33 -4.84
C ASP A 70 -15.51 -5.81 -5.69
N THR A 71 -15.59 -5.96 -7.02
CA THR A 71 -14.58 -5.46 -7.96
C THR A 71 -14.78 -3.97 -8.27
N ARG A 72 -14.33 -3.08 -7.39
CA ARG A 72 -14.15 -1.66 -7.75
C ARG A 72 -12.90 -1.54 -8.63
N TYR A 73 -13.06 -1.02 -9.85
CA TYR A 73 -11.97 -0.67 -10.78
C TYR A 73 -11.19 -1.82 -11.44
N GLY A 74 -11.68 -3.07 -11.38
CA GLY A 74 -10.99 -4.17 -12.05
C GLY A 74 -9.64 -4.52 -11.42
N GLU A 75 -9.38 -4.08 -10.19
CA GLU A 75 -8.32 -4.65 -9.34
C GLU A 75 -8.71 -6.08 -9.00
N GLN A 76 -8.36 -7.00 -9.88
CA GLN A 76 -8.46 -8.41 -9.58
C GLN A 76 -7.33 -8.76 -8.63
N ASN A 77 -7.63 -8.84 -7.34
CA ASN A 77 -6.73 -9.50 -6.40
C ASN A 77 -6.46 -10.91 -6.94
N GLY A 78 -5.19 -11.26 -7.22
CA GLY A 78 -4.79 -12.55 -7.82
C GLY A 78 -5.22 -13.81 -7.04
N TYR A 79 -5.84 -13.63 -5.88
CA TYR A 79 -6.51 -14.67 -5.10
C TYR A 79 -7.83 -15.14 -5.74
N SER A 80 -8.50 -14.28 -6.52
CA SER A 80 -9.83 -14.55 -7.08
C SER A 80 -9.87 -15.80 -7.98
N MET A 81 -8.93 -15.94 -8.92
CA MET A 81 -8.89 -17.09 -9.84
C MET A 81 -8.68 -18.42 -9.10
N ASN A 82 -7.79 -18.44 -8.11
CA ASN A 82 -7.57 -19.60 -7.27
C ASN A 82 -8.81 -19.97 -6.45
N ASP A 83 -9.56 -18.99 -5.96
CA ASP A 83 -10.79 -19.22 -5.21
C ASP A 83 -11.92 -19.80 -6.08
N TYR A 84 -12.04 -19.31 -7.32
CA TYR A 84 -12.94 -19.86 -8.33
C TYR A 84 -12.57 -21.30 -8.75
N GLY A 85 -11.28 -21.62 -8.85
CA GLY A 85 -10.79 -22.98 -9.08
C GLY A 85 -11.01 -23.92 -7.88
N ASN A 86 -10.56 -23.50 -6.69
CA ASN A 86 -10.62 -24.29 -5.45
C ASN A 86 -12.06 -24.49 -4.94
N SER A 87 -13.00 -23.62 -5.32
CA SER A 87 -14.43 -23.78 -5.02
C SER A 87 -15.13 -24.83 -5.90
N GLY A 88 -14.48 -25.29 -6.97
CA GLY A 88 -15.12 -26.14 -8.00
C GLY A 88 -16.14 -25.40 -8.86
N PHE A 89 -16.28 -24.09 -8.68
CA PHE A 89 -17.24 -23.26 -9.42
C PHE A 89 -16.97 -23.33 -10.93
N ILE A 90 -15.73 -23.12 -11.34
CA ILE A 90 -15.32 -23.15 -12.76
C ILE A 90 -15.55 -24.53 -13.38
N THR A 91 -15.30 -25.60 -12.62
CA THR A 91 -15.50 -26.98 -13.09
C THR A 91 -16.97 -27.26 -13.37
N ILE A 92 -17.87 -26.86 -12.47
CA ILE A 92 -19.31 -27.11 -12.64
C ILE A 92 -19.86 -26.21 -13.75
N GLN A 93 -19.43 -24.95 -13.80
CA GLN A 93 -19.80 -24.02 -14.87
C GLN A 93 -19.42 -24.59 -16.24
N SER A 94 -18.18 -25.06 -16.39
CA SER A 94 -17.70 -25.59 -17.67
C SER A 94 -18.41 -26.88 -18.08
N VAL A 95 -18.77 -27.75 -17.14
CA VAL A 95 -19.53 -28.98 -17.42
C VAL A 95 -20.97 -28.66 -17.84
N ILE A 96 -21.63 -27.70 -17.19
CA ILE A 96 -22.98 -27.27 -17.57
C ILE A 96 -22.98 -26.68 -18.98
N ASP A 97 -22.03 -25.78 -19.27
CA ASP A 97 -21.93 -25.12 -20.56
C ASP A 97 -21.62 -26.12 -21.69
N GLN A 98 -20.72 -27.08 -21.45
CA GLN A 98 -20.45 -28.18 -22.38
C GLN A 98 -21.68 -29.06 -22.62
N ALA A 99 -22.40 -29.43 -21.55
CA ALA A 99 -23.61 -30.24 -21.67
C ALA A 99 -24.69 -29.52 -22.49
N TYR A 100 -24.85 -28.21 -22.29
CA TYR A 100 -25.79 -27.40 -23.06
C TYR A 100 -25.38 -27.31 -24.54
N LEU A 101 -24.11 -27.04 -24.84
CA LEU A 101 -23.61 -26.96 -26.21
C LEU A 101 -23.74 -28.30 -26.95
N HIS A 102 -23.54 -29.41 -26.26
CA HIS A 102 -23.74 -30.75 -26.80
C HIS A 102 -25.22 -31.02 -27.11
N ILE A 103 -26.14 -30.70 -26.19
CA ILE A 103 -27.58 -30.96 -26.36
C ILE A 103 -28.18 -30.07 -27.46
N GLN A 104 -27.88 -28.77 -27.44
CA GLN A 104 -28.54 -27.80 -28.31
C GLN A 104 -27.89 -27.66 -29.68
N HIS A 105 -26.56 -27.71 -29.73
CA HIS A 105 -25.78 -27.44 -30.95
C HIS A 105 -25.06 -28.66 -31.50
N LYS A 106 -25.09 -29.82 -30.79
CA LYS A 106 -24.34 -31.04 -31.15
C LYS A 106 -22.84 -30.78 -31.35
N ILE A 107 -22.30 -29.83 -30.60
CA ILE A 107 -20.87 -29.52 -30.61
C ILE A 107 -20.21 -30.37 -29.52
N GLU A 108 -19.26 -31.22 -29.93
CA GLU A 108 -18.41 -31.96 -29.01
C GLU A 108 -17.19 -31.09 -28.65
N ILE A 109 -17.06 -30.77 -27.36
CA ILE A 109 -15.93 -30.01 -26.81
C ILE A 109 -15.05 -30.99 -26.03
N SER A 110 -13.73 -30.86 -26.14
CA SER A 110 -12.80 -31.67 -25.36
C SER A 110 -12.93 -31.36 -23.87
N ASN A 111 -12.79 -32.38 -23.02
CA ASN A 111 -12.78 -32.22 -21.56
C ASN A 111 -11.57 -31.43 -21.05
N ASP A 112 -10.56 -31.18 -21.89
CA ASP A 112 -9.33 -30.47 -21.53
C ASP A 112 -9.52 -28.94 -21.59
N ILE A 113 -10.39 -28.41 -20.73
CA ILE A 113 -10.54 -26.96 -20.59
C ILE A 113 -9.44 -26.45 -19.66
N TYR A 114 -8.47 -25.76 -20.26
CA TYR A 114 -7.45 -25.03 -19.52
C TYR A 114 -7.93 -23.61 -19.26
N MET A 115 -7.98 -23.22 -17.98
CA MET A 115 -8.14 -21.83 -17.60
C MET A 115 -6.78 -21.30 -17.17
N GLY A 116 -6.29 -20.30 -17.89
CA GLY A 116 -5.05 -19.62 -17.60
C GLY A 116 -5.30 -18.14 -17.40
N GLU A 117 -4.51 -17.53 -16.52
CA GLU A 117 -4.43 -16.08 -16.45
C GLU A 117 -3.72 -15.57 -17.70
N LEU A 118 -4.23 -14.48 -18.28
CA LEU A 118 -3.47 -13.76 -19.29
C LEU A 118 -2.20 -13.22 -18.65
N PRO A 119 -1.06 -13.21 -19.36
CA PRO A 119 0.16 -12.61 -18.83
C PRO A 119 -0.12 -11.13 -18.53
N ALA A 120 -0.31 -10.83 -17.25
CA ALA A 120 -0.37 -9.48 -16.75
C ALA A 120 1.06 -8.98 -16.56
N ILE A 121 1.27 -7.69 -16.79
CA ILE A 121 2.47 -7.03 -16.30
C ILE A 121 2.40 -7.18 -14.78
N GLU A 122 3.40 -7.82 -14.15
CA GLU A 122 3.52 -7.82 -12.70
C GLU A 122 3.58 -6.35 -12.27
N TYR A 123 2.43 -5.79 -11.87
CA TYR A 123 2.43 -4.73 -10.89
C TYR A 123 2.95 -5.41 -9.64
N ASN A 124 4.22 -5.18 -9.32
CA ASN A 124 4.74 -5.47 -7.99
C ASN A 124 3.86 -4.71 -7.02
N VAL A 125 2.83 -5.40 -6.54
CA VAL A 125 1.89 -4.94 -5.55
C VAL A 125 2.70 -4.73 -4.30
N VAL A 126 3.08 -3.47 -4.11
CA VAL A 126 3.92 -2.99 -3.01
C VAL A 126 5.37 -3.46 -3.16
N ASP A 127 6.15 -2.74 -3.97
CA ASP A 127 7.58 -2.63 -3.69
C ASP A 127 7.70 -2.04 -2.27
N LEU A 128 7.87 -2.92 -1.29
CA LEU A 128 7.96 -2.58 0.12
C LEU A 128 9.01 -1.48 0.32
N VAL A 129 10.05 -1.51 -0.50
CA VAL A 129 11.09 -0.49 -0.60
C VAL A 129 10.51 0.88 -0.95
N GLU A 130 9.65 1.01 -1.96
CA GLU A 130 9.05 2.28 -2.39
C GLU A 130 8.13 2.88 -1.31
N ASN A 131 7.33 2.05 -0.64
CA ASN A 131 6.43 2.51 0.43
C ASN A 131 7.18 2.91 1.72
N PHE A 132 8.29 2.23 2.04
CA PHE A 132 9.12 2.59 3.18
C PHE A 132 10.15 3.68 2.86
N LEU A 133 10.38 3.97 1.58
CA LEU A 133 11.36 4.94 1.10
C LEU A 133 11.24 6.31 1.79
N PRO A 134 10.05 6.95 1.85
CA PRO A 134 9.90 8.26 2.50
C PRO A 134 10.17 8.17 4.01
N THR A 135 9.83 7.04 4.62
CA THR A 135 10.02 6.80 6.05
C THR A 135 11.50 6.66 6.39
N ILE A 136 12.26 5.93 5.57
CA ILE A 136 13.71 5.77 5.75
C ILE A 136 14.43 7.11 5.63
N VAL A 137 14.07 7.92 4.62
CA VAL A 137 14.61 9.27 4.45
C VAL A 137 14.29 10.13 5.67
N SER A 138 13.03 10.11 6.12
CA SER A 138 12.60 10.88 7.28
C SER A 138 13.35 10.49 8.54
N LEU A 139 13.60 9.19 8.77
CA LEU A 139 14.36 8.71 9.92
C LEU A 139 15.80 9.25 9.91
N GLY A 140 16.46 9.30 8.75
CA GLY A 140 17.79 9.88 8.60
C GLY A 140 17.86 11.35 9.04
N PHE A 141 16.83 12.14 8.73
CA PHE A 141 16.76 13.55 9.13
C PHE A 141 16.26 13.78 10.56
N THR A 142 15.63 12.78 11.19
CA THR A 142 15.01 12.90 12.51
C THR A 142 16.00 13.30 13.60
N PHE A 143 17.27 12.88 13.50
CA PHE A 143 18.29 13.25 14.49
C PHE A 143 18.96 14.58 14.19
N ILE A 144 19.13 14.89 12.90
CA ILE A 144 19.88 16.08 12.46
C ILE A 144 19.05 17.34 12.73
N MET A 145 17.75 17.27 12.47
CA MET A 145 16.88 18.45 12.47
C MET A 145 16.59 19.03 13.86
N PRO A 146 16.13 18.26 14.86
CA PRO A 146 15.90 18.78 16.21
C PRO A 146 17.19 19.23 16.89
N SER A 147 18.31 18.57 16.56
CA SER A 147 19.64 18.95 17.05
C SER A 147 20.06 20.33 16.55
N LEU A 148 19.86 20.63 15.26
CA LEU A 148 20.13 21.96 14.74
C LEU A 148 19.21 23.02 15.37
N LEU A 149 17.93 22.69 15.61
CA LEU A 149 16.99 23.58 16.27
C LEU A 149 17.45 23.92 17.68
N LYS A 150 17.92 22.92 18.42
CA LYS A 150 18.52 23.11 19.75
C LYS A 150 19.68 24.08 19.71
N GLU A 151 20.64 23.88 18.81
CA GLU A 151 21.83 24.74 18.72
C GLU A 151 21.47 26.19 18.39
N VAL A 152 20.51 26.41 17.49
CA VAL A 152 20.04 27.77 17.15
C VAL A 152 19.40 28.45 18.36
N VAL A 153 18.62 27.72 19.16
CA VAL A 153 17.97 28.25 20.37
C VAL A 153 18.98 28.44 21.51
N ASP A 154 19.95 27.55 21.66
CA ASP A 154 21.03 27.66 22.65
C ASP A 154 21.93 28.89 22.33
N GLU A 155 22.25 29.13 21.06
CA GLU A 155 22.99 30.33 20.63
C GLU A 155 22.17 31.62 20.86
N LYS A 156 20.86 31.57 20.61
CA LYS A 156 19.95 32.70 20.89
C LYS A 156 19.88 33.04 22.38
N THR A 157 19.85 32.03 23.24
CA THR A 157 19.56 32.18 24.68
C THR A 157 20.80 32.42 25.53
N SER A 158 21.96 31.92 25.09
CA SER A 158 23.26 32.19 25.71
C SER A 158 23.72 33.65 25.60
N GLY A 159 23.08 34.45 24.75
CA GLY A 159 23.45 35.84 24.52
C GLY A 159 24.70 36.03 23.66
N ILE A 160 25.25 34.95 23.07
CA ILE A 160 26.42 34.99 22.18
C ILE A 160 26.18 35.95 21.01
N LYS A 161 24.95 35.99 20.47
CA LYS A 161 24.55 36.94 19.40
C LYS A 161 24.71 38.40 19.80
N GLU A 162 24.33 38.74 21.03
CA GLU A 162 24.46 40.12 21.53
C GLU A 162 25.92 40.46 21.83
N MET A 163 26.69 39.50 22.36
CA MET A 163 28.14 39.67 22.54
C MET A 163 28.85 39.92 21.20
N MET A 164 28.51 39.17 20.15
CA MET A 164 29.06 39.39 18.81
C MET A 164 28.71 40.77 18.26
N LYS A 165 27.48 41.27 18.50
CA LYS A 165 27.11 42.64 18.10
C LYS A 165 27.93 43.70 18.84
N ILE A 166 28.19 43.52 20.14
CA ILE A 166 29.04 44.43 20.93
C ILE A 166 30.48 44.43 20.39
N MET A 167 30.99 43.29 19.93
CA MET A 167 32.29 43.17 19.26
C MET A 167 32.33 43.79 17.85
N GLY A 168 31.23 44.38 17.38
CA GLY A 168 31.15 45.06 16.08
C GLY A 168 30.73 44.16 14.92
N LEU A 169 30.32 42.90 15.16
CA LEU A 169 29.80 42.04 14.10
C LEU A 169 28.38 42.49 13.71
N LYS A 170 28.14 42.52 12.39
CA LYS A 170 26.82 42.82 11.84
C LYS A 170 25.87 41.64 12.02
N SER A 171 24.60 41.91 12.33
CA SER A 171 23.59 40.86 12.59
C SER A 171 23.34 39.90 11.41
N TRP A 172 23.62 40.31 10.17
CA TRP A 172 23.48 39.45 8.99
C TRP A 172 24.51 38.32 8.94
N ILE A 173 25.68 38.52 9.56
CA ILE A 173 26.76 37.52 9.62
C ILE A 173 26.30 36.28 10.37
N ASN A 174 25.47 36.46 11.40
CA ASN A 174 24.90 35.34 12.16
C ASN A 174 23.98 34.47 11.29
N TRP A 175 23.18 35.08 10.42
CA TRP A 175 22.33 34.35 9.48
C TRP A 175 23.17 33.60 8.44
N LEU A 176 24.24 34.25 7.94
CA LEU A 176 25.17 33.61 7.03
C LEU A 176 25.90 32.43 7.69
N ASN A 177 26.28 32.54 8.97
CA ASN A 177 26.90 31.46 9.73
C ASN A 177 26.01 30.21 9.74
N TRP A 178 24.72 30.35 10.07
CA TRP A 178 23.79 29.22 10.07
C TRP A 178 23.57 28.61 8.68
N ILE A 179 23.52 29.42 7.63
CA ILE A 179 23.40 28.94 6.25
C ILE A 179 24.65 28.14 5.84
N VAL A 180 25.84 28.66 6.14
CA VAL A 180 27.10 27.96 5.80
C VAL A 180 27.27 26.69 6.62
N TYR A 181 26.99 26.74 7.93
CA TYR A 181 27.04 25.59 8.82
C TYR A 181 26.09 24.48 8.37
N SER A 182 24.83 24.82 8.09
CA SER A 182 23.83 23.88 7.61
C SER A 182 24.20 23.29 6.24
N LEU A 183 24.66 24.11 5.27
CA LEU A 183 25.13 23.61 3.98
C LEU A 183 26.30 22.62 4.12
N THR A 184 27.25 22.90 5.02
CA THR A 184 28.41 22.04 5.25
C THR A 184 28.00 20.64 5.74
N ILE A 185 26.95 20.57 6.56
CA ILE A 185 26.41 19.31 7.09
C ILE A 185 25.46 18.63 6.09
N TYR A 186 24.59 19.38 5.43
CA TYR A 186 23.56 18.82 4.56
C TYR A 186 24.07 18.39 3.19
N LEU A 187 25.10 19.02 2.62
CA LEU A 187 25.66 18.62 1.32
C LEU A 187 26.16 17.17 1.29
N PRO A 188 27.00 16.69 2.22
CA PRO A 188 27.43 15.29 2.21
C PRO A 188 26.27 14.33 2.50
N VAL A 189 25.34 14.69 3.40
CA VAL A 189 24.16 13.86 3.71
C VAL A 189 23.27 13.70 2.47
N THR A 190 22.94 14.79 1.77
CA THR A 190 22.12 14.75 0.55
C THR A 190 22.81 13.99 -0.59
N LEU A 191 24.14 14.05 -0.69
CA LEU A 191 24.89 13.24 -1.66
C LEU A 191 24.80 11.75 -1.36
N VAL A 192 25.00 11.34 -0.10
CA VAL A 192 24.89 9.93 0.31
C VAL A 192 23.47 9.41 0.09
N ILE A 193 22.46 10.21 0.44
CA ILE A 193 21.05 9.85 0.23
C ILE A 193 20.73 9.73 -1.26
N THR A 194 21.17 10.67 -2.09
CA THR A 194 20.99 10.58 -3.56
C THR A 194 21.69 9.35 -4.12
N ALA A 195 22.90 9.06 -3.67
CA ALA A 195 23.64 7.87 -4.07
C ALA A 195 22.87 6.60 -3.73
N LEU A 196 22.28 6.51 -2.53
CA LEU A 196 21.45 5.37 -2.13
C LEU A 196 20.21 5.20 -3.02
N PHE A 197 19.64 6.29 -3.55
CA PHE A 197 18.43 6.25 -4.39
C PHE A 197 18.66 5.98 -5.86
N VAL A 198 19.83 6.36 -6.37
CA VAL A 198 20.08 6.38 -7.82
C VAL A 198 21.13 5.35 -8.23
N ILE A 199 22.02 4.93 -7.33
CA ILE A 199 23.00 3.89 -7.64
C ILE A 199 22.31 2.53 -7.59
N ASP A 200 22.36 1.83 -8.71
CA ASP A 200 21.87 0.47 -8.82
C ASP A 200 22.75 -0.48 -8.00
N THR A 201 22.12 -1.17 -7.02
CA THR A 201 22.78 -2.15 -6.16
C THR A 201 22.62 -3.60 -6.66
N GLY A 202 22.07 -3.78 -7.87
CA GLY A 202 21.86 -5.06 -8.53
C GLY A 202 20.38 -5.47 -8.65
N THR A 203 19.48 -4.74 -7.99
CA THR A 203 18.01 -4.92 -8.06
C THR A 203 17.31 -3.81 -8.83
N GLY A 204 18.06 -2.94 -9.51
CA GLY A 204 17.55 -1.71 -10.12
C GLY A 204 17.60 -0.52 -9.14
N PRO A 205 17.68 0.73 -9.65
CA PRO A 205 17.65 1.92 -8.81
C PRO A 205 16.25 2.10 -8.20
N PRO A 206 16.13 2.36 -6.88
CA PRO A 206 14.84 2.65 -6.24
C PRO A 206 14.07 3.81 -6.87
N VAL A 207 14.76 4.75 -7.52
CA VAL A 207 14.14 5.85 -8.25
C VAL A 207 14.72 5.91 -9.66
N SER A 208 13.86 5.72 -10.65
CA SER A 208 14.20 5.90 -12.07
C SER A 208 14.25 7.39 -12.44
N ALA A 209 15.21 8.13 -11.89
CA ALA A 209 15.42 9.54 -12.17
C ALA A 209 16.91 9.88 -12.31
N SER A 210 17.22 11.02 -12.94
CA SER A 210 18.60 11.46 -13.10
C SER A 210 19.20 11.91 -11.76
N PHE A 211 20.45 11.51 -11.49
CA PHE A 211 21.16 11.86 -10.26
C PHE A 211 21.14 13.36 -9.93
N PRO A 212 21.41 14.30 -10.88
CA PRO A 212 21.43 15.73 -10.57
C PRO A 212 20.07 16.27 -10.18
N LEU A 213 18.98 15.73 -10.76
CA LEU A 213 17.62 16.16 -10.45
C LEU A 213 17.24 15.77 -9.02
N VAL A 214 17.47 14.51 -8.65
CA VAL A 214 17.18 14.00 -7.31
C VAL A 214 18.00 14.77 -6.25
N TRP A 215 19.28 14.99 -6.51
CA TRP A 215 20.13 15.76 -5.60
C TRP A 215 19.67 17.21 -5.44
N PHE A 216 19.29 17.86 -6.54
CA PHE A 216 18.76 19.22 -6.50
C PHE A 216 17.47 19.33 -5.68
N MET A 217 16.57 18.34 -5.77
CA MET A 217 15.37 18.27 -4.94
C MET A 217 15.70 18.13 -3.45
N PHE A 218 16.69 17.31 -3.10
CA PHE A 218 17.13 17.20 -1.70
C PHE A 218 17.78 18.50 -1.17
N ILE A 219 18.48 19.27 -2.01
CA ILE A 219 18.98 20.59 -1.62
C ILE A 219 17.82 21.56 -1.35
N LEU A 220 16.83 21.63 -2.25
CA LEU A 220 15.66 22.47 -2.05
C LEU A 220 14.90 22.10 -0.78
N PHE A 221 14.75 20.80 -0.52
CA PHE A 221 14.15 20.28 0.69
C PHE A 221 14.88 20.75 1.95
N THR A 222 16.21 20.62 2.00
CA THR A 222 17.00 21.06 3.16
C THR A 222 16.98 22.58 3.36
N LEU A 223 16.95 23.37 2.29
CA LEU A 223 16.82 24.83 2.36
C LEU A 223 15.44 25.27 2.89
N ALA A 224 14.36 24.66 2.39
CA ALA A 224 13.01 24.91 2.89
C ALA A 224 12.89 24.53 4.37
N PHE A 225 13.50 23.40 4.75
CA PHE A 225 13.52 22.95 6.12
C PHE A 225 14.31 23.89 7.04
N LEU A 226 15.48 24.38 6.61
CA LEU A 226 16.26 25.36 7.37
C LEU A 226 15.44 26.62 7.64
N ALA A 227 14.68 27.10 6.66
CA ALA A 227 13.80 28.25 6.83
C ALA A 227 12.70 27.98 7.88
N LEU A 228 12.09 26.78 7.84
CA LEU A 228 11.09 26.36 8.83
C LEU A 228 11.68 26.28 10.24
N LEU A 229 12.88 25.72 10.38
CA LEU A 229 13.57 25.58 11.66
C LEU A 229 13.94 26.95 12.25
N LEU A 230 14.46 27.86 11.42
CA LEU A 230 14.74 29.23 11.84
C LEU A 230 13.47 29.95 12.29
N ALA A 231 12.34 29.74 11.61
CA ALA A 231 11.04 30.26 12.04
C ALA A 231 10.62 29.67 13.40
N MET A 232 10.69 28.34 13.57
CA MET A 232 10.36 27.66 14.83
C MET A 232 11.25 28.11 16.00
N SER A 233 12.53 28.37 15.75
CA SER A 233 13.49 28.82 16.79
C SER A 233 13.06 30.10 17.50
N THR A 234 12.20 30.91 16.87
CA THR A 234 11.69 32.15 17.48
C THR A 234 10.75 31.88 18.66
N LEU A 235 10.02 30.75 18.64
CA LEU A 235 9.00 30.38 19.62
C LEU A 235 9.57 29.83 20.93
N PHE A 236 10.83 29.39 20.92
CA PHE A 236 11.44 28.72 22.05
C PHE A 236 12.50 29.59 22.77
N THR A 237 12.63 29.35 24.08
CA THR A 237 13.59 29.99 24.99
C THR A 237 14.53 29.00 25.66
N ASN A 238 14.34 27.70 25.43
CA ASN A 238 15.20 26.62 25.94
C ASN A 238 15.45 25.63 24.79
N GLY A 239 16.72 25.36 24.46
CA GLY A 239 17.06 24.51 23.32
C GLY A 239 16.67 23.05 23.51
N VAL A 240 16.68 22.54 24.74
CA VAL A 240 16.26 21.15 25.02
C VAL A 240 14.76 20.99 24.80
N VAL A 241 13.95 21.97 25.24
CA VAL A 241 12.50 21.96 24.97
C VAL A 241 12.21 22.11 23.48
N ALA A 242 12.94 22.99 22.80
CA ALA A 242 12.82 23.17 21.35
C ALA A 242 13.12 21.87 20.59
N MET A 243 14.16 21.13 21.00
CA MET A 243 14.52 19.84 20.43
C MET A 243 13.40 18.83 20.56
N ILE A 244 12.88 18.63 21.78
CA ILE A 244 11.83 17.63 22.06
C ILE A 244 10.56 17.98 21.26
N VAL A 245 10.14 19.25 21.28
CA VAL A 245 8.95 19.68 20.54
C VAL A 245 9.18 19.58 19.02
N GLY A 246 10.36 19.96 18.54
CA GLY A 246 10.74 19.84 17.13
C GLY A 246 10.72 18.38 16.65
N GLU A 247 11.17 17.45 17.48
CA GLU A 247 11.12 16.01 17.21
C GLU A 247 9.67 15.50 17.13
N ILE A 248 8.80 15.90 18.07
CA ILE A 248 7.37 15.54 18.04
C ILE A 248 6.69 16.08 16.78
N VAL A 249 6.93 17.36 16.44
CA VAL A 249 6.35 17.98 15.24
C VAL A 249 6.85 17.27 13.97
N TRP A 250 8.12 16.90 13.92
CA TRP A 250 8.70 16.16 12.82
C TRP A 250 8.05 14.80 12.64
N TYR A 251 8.02 13.97 13.69
CA TYR A 251 7.36 12.66 13.63
C TYR A 251 5.89 12.75 13.25
N GLY A 252 5.16 13.71 13.85
CA GLY A 252 3.75 13.95 13.51
C GLY A 252 3.57 14.29 12.04
N THR A 253 4.40 15.19 11.51
CA THR A 253 4.36 15.57 10.09
C THR A 253 4.69 14.40 9.18
N THR A 254 5.70 13.59 9.50
CA THR A 254 6.07 12.41 8.70
C THR A 254 4.96 11.37 8.66
N VAL A 255 4.34 11.06 9.80
CA VAL A 255 3.24 10.09 9.87
C VAL A 255 2.03 10.60 9.08
N LEU A 256 1.70 11.88 9.21
CA LEU A 256 0.64 12.50 8.43
C LEU A 256 0.96 12.44 6.92
N LEU A 257 2.16 12.83 6.49
CA LEU A 257 2.54 12.78 5.08
C LEU A 257 2.51 11.35 4.52
N ASN A 258 2.99 10.36 5.27
CA ASN A 258 2.94 8.96 4.84
C ASN A 258 1.48 8.50 4.66
N THR A 259 0.63 8.70 5.66
CA THR A 259 -0.78 8.28 5.59
C THR A 259 -1.59 8.99 4.50
N PHE A 260 -1.34 10.27 4.24
CA PHE A 260 -2.09 11.03 3.23
C PHE A 260 -1.59 10.83 1.80
N ILE A 261 -0.27 10.72 1.58
CA ILE A 261 0.34 10.69 0.24
C ILE A 261 0.56 9.25 -0.23
N VAL A 262 1.01 8.36 0.65
CA VAL A 262 1.40 6.99 0.28
C VAL A 262 0.20 6.04 0.33
N SER A 263 -0.71 6.20 1.30
CA SER A 263 -1.89 5.33 1.41
C SER A 263 -3.08 5.73 0.52
N TYR A 264 -3.05 6.93 -0.09
CA TYR A 264 -4.11 7.41 -0.99
C TYR A 264 -3.54 8.11 -2.25
N PRO A 265 -2.74 7.40 -3.08
CA PRO A 265 -2.11 7.99 -4.27
C PRO A 265 -3.15 8.55 -5.28
N ASP A 266 -4.32 7.92 -5.38
CA ASP A 266 -5.38 8.25 -6.36
C ASP A 266 -6.06 9.60 -6.14
N LYS A 267 -5.86 10.25 -4.99
CA LYS A 267 -6.44 11.59 -4.73
C LYS A 267 -5.66 12.73 -5.40
N PHE A 268 -4.45 12.46 -5.87
CA PHE A 268 -3.55 13.49 -6.41
C PHE A 268 -3.06 13.20 -7.83
N SER A 269 -3.46 12.09 -8.45
CA SER A 269 -3.27 11.86 -9.88
C SER A 269 -4.29 12.69 -10.68
N LEU A 270 -3.82 13.83 -11.21
CA LEU A 270 -4.47 14.55 -12.31
C LEU A 270 -4.13 13.91 -13.65
#